data_AF-A0A9E5F631-F1
#
_entry.id   AF-A0A9E5F631-F1
#
_cell.length_a   1.000
_cell.length_b   1.000
_cell.length_c   1.000
_cell.angle_alpha   90.00
_cell.angle_beta   90.00
_cell.angle_gamma   90.00
#
_symmetry.space_group_name_H-M   'P 1'
#
loop_
_entity.id
_entity.type
_entity.pdbx_description
1 polymer ?
#
loop_
_entity_poly.entity_id
_entity_poly.type
_entity_poly.pdbx_seq_one_letter_code
_entity_poly.pdbx_strand_id
1 'polypeptide(L)'
;GTCVSFAFGLGVTTAEAVDHVAGKTARPPLNCATEPIYAGSRTAARLPPVTVNMGGDGSYGGAAARWITGRCKDTTVGGVLHREVFGQWDLRTYSIQRSRDWGRDGVPLELAKLANRNHGFRCVQVTSWAELCASLERGSPVAICSQVGYGPIPRVRDADGFLSRGSAWSHAMLCYAVRHAGNGGGRWPDDQPEGSFWAARQDIEAALQQGDSWAIGTSLEWRDLANANWGIQ
;
A
#
# COMPACT_ATOMS: atom_id res chain seq x y z
N GLY A 1 5.35 -7.67 -12.00
CA GLY A 1 4.59 -6.42 -11.81
C GLY A 1 3.62 -6.42 -10.63
N THR A 2 3.86 -7.21 -9.58
CA THR A 2 2.96 -7.28 -8.40
C THR A 2 3.18 -6.14 -7.39
N CYS A 3 4.09 -5.19 -7.64
CA CYS A 3 4.44 -4.13 -6.69
C CYS A 3 3.24 -3.37 -6.13
N VAL A 4 2.21 -3.11 -6.96
CA VAL A 4 0.97 -2.46 -6.53
C VAL A 4 0.29 -3.21 -5.39
N SER A 5 0.18 -4.53 -5.48
CA SER A 5 -0.48 -5.30 -4.40
C SER A 5 0.37 -5.40 -3.14
N PHE A 6 1.70 -5.34 -3.26
CA PHE A 6 2.59 -5.30 -2.10
C PHE A 6 2.49 -3.95 -1.38
N ALA A 7 2.50 -2.83 -2.10
CA ALA A 7 2.32 -1.51 -1.51
C ALA A 7 0.96 -1.40 -0.78
N PHE A 8 -0.12 -1.79 -1.45
CA PHE A 8 -1.46 -1.75 -0.85
C PHE A 8 -1.64 -2.77 0.28
N GLY A 9 -1.11 -3.98 0.14
CA GLY A 9 -1.17 -5.01 1.19
C GLY A 9 -0.40 -4.61 2.45
N LEU A 10 0.79 -4.02 2.28
CA LEU A 10 1.53 -3.43 3.40
C LEU A 10 0.76 -2.24 4.00
N GLY A 11 0.17 -1.38 3.18
CA GLY A 11 -0.64 -0.26 3.65
C GLY A 11 -1.83 -0.68 4.50
N VAL A 12 -2.50 -1.77 4.12
CA VAL A 12 -3.57 -2.39 4.91
C VAL A 12 -3.04 -2.87 6.26
N THR A 13 -2.01 -3.72 6.27
CA THR A 13 -1.44 -4.25 7.51
C THR A 13 -0.92 -3.13 8.42
N THR A 14 -0.29 -2.11 7.87
CA THR A 14 0.18 -0.94 8.62
C THR A 14 -0.98 -0.15 9.23
N ALA A 15 -2.06 0.10 8.49
CA ALA A 15 -3.24 0.80 9.02
C ALA A 15 -3.90 0.02 10.18
N GLU A 16 -4.01 -1.31 10.04
CA GLU A 16 -4.53 -2.15 11.12
C GLU A 16 -3.56 -2.22 12.31
N ALA A 17 -2.24 -2.16 12.07
CA ALA A 17 -1.24 -2.16 13.13
C ALA A 17 -1.30 -0.87 13.95
N VAL A 18 -1.52 0.27 13.29
CA VAL A 18 -1.79 1.55 13.96
C VAL A 18 -3.03 1.44 14.85
N ASP A 19 -4.11 0.85 14.33
CA ASP A 19 -5.33 0.63 15.12
C ASP A 19 -5.10 -0.29 16.33
N HIS A 20 -4.29 -1.34 16.16
CA HIS A 20 -3.91 -2.22 17.25
C HIS A 20 -3.11 -1.50 18.34
N VAL A 21 -2.07 -0.75 17.96
CA VAL A 21 -1.26 0.05 18.89
C VAL A 21 -2.09 1.12 19.59
N ALA A 22 -3.10 1.68 18.90
CA ALA A 22 -4.06 2.61 19.48
C ALA A 22 -5.15 1.92 20.34
N GLY A 23 -5.06 0.61 20.57
CA GLY A 23 -5.98 -0.14 21.43
C GLY A 23 -7.36 -0.40 20.82
N LYS A 24 -7.55 -0.19 19.52
CA LYS A 24 -8.84 -0.42 18.84
C LYS A 24 -9.11 -1.88 18.53
N THR A 25 -8.07 -2.71 18.47
CA THR A 25 -8.18 -4.15 18.22
C THR A 25 -7.40 -4.95 19.26
N ALA A 26 -7.98 -6.07 19.69
CA ALA A 26 -7.40 -6.90 20.74
C ALA A 26 -6.17 -7.71 20.29
N ARG A 27 -5.97 -7.89 18.98
CA ARG A 27 -4.89 -8.71 18.41
C ARG A 27 -4.18 -7.92 17.32
N PRO A 28 -2.86 -8.11 17.18
CA PRO A 28 -2.12 -7.54 16.05
C PRO A 28 -2.66 -8.11 14.73
N PRO A 29 -2.64 -7.32 13.65
CA PRO A 29 -3.11 -7.80 12.36
C PRO A 29 -2.18 -8.87 11.79
N LEU A 30 -2.77 -9.75 11.00
CA LEU A 30 -2.00 -10.61 10.11
C LEU A 30 -1.53 -9.80 8.90
N ASN A 31 -0.52 -10.31 8.20
CA ASN A 31 -0.15 -9.76 6.90
C ASN A 31 -1.31 -9.94 5.90
N CYS A 32 -1.46 -8.99 4.98
CA CYS A 32 -2.41 -9.11 3.88
C CYS A 32 -1.97 -10.15 2.84
N ALA A 33 -2.92 -10.91 2.29
CA ALA A 33 -2.73 -11.68 1.08
C ALA A 33 -2.70 -10.74 -0.14
N THR A 34 -1.58 -10.70 -0.85
CA THR A 34 -1.34 -9.75 -1.95
C THR A 34 -1.85 -10.26 -3.30
N GLU A 35 -2.02 -11.57 -3.45
CA GLU A 35 -2.50 -12.20 -4.68
C GLU A 35 -3.93 -11.77 -5.04
N PRO A 36 -4.92 -11.75 -4.10
CA PRO A 36 -6.25 -11.21 -4.39
C PRO A 36 -6.23 -9.74 -4.79
N ILE A 37 -5.41 -8.91 -4.14
CA ILE A 37 -5.30 -7.48 -4.46
C ILE A 37 -4.78 -7.31 -5.89
N TYR A 38 -3.70 -8.02 -6.26
CA TYR A 38 -3.12 -7.93 -7.60
C TYR A 38 -4.09 -8.39 -8.68
N ALA A 39 -4.74 -9.52 -8.46
CA ALA A 39 -5.69 -10.09 -9.40
C ALA A 39 -6.92 -9.21 -9.58
N GLY A 40 -7.51 -8.77 -8.48
CA GLY A 40 -8.67 -7.88 -8.46
C GLY A 40 -8.40 -6.53 -9.13
N SER A 41 -7.25 -5.92 -8.84
CA SER A 41 -6.82 -4.66 -9.45
C SER A 41 -6.49 -4.77 -10.94
N ARG A 42 -6.29 -5.99 -11.46
CA ARG A 42 -6.10 -6.26 -12.89
C ARG A 42 -7.38 -6.67 -13.62
N THR A 43 -8.47 -6.94 -12.89
CA THR A 43 -9.72 -7.48 -13.45
C THR A 43 -10.93 -6.68 -12.97
N ALA A 44 -11.62 -7.16 -11.93
CA ALA A 44 -12.92 -6.65 -11.46
C ALA A 44 -12.88 -5.17 -11.04
N ALA A 45 -11.74 -4.68 -10.54
CA ALA A 45 -11.59 -3.31 -10.08
C ALA A 45 -11.10 -2.34 -11.17
N ARG A 46 -10.88 -2.78 -12.42
CA ARG A 46 -10.58 -1.86 -13.53
C ARG A 46 -11.83 -1.09 -13.96
N LEU A 47 -11.61 0.01 -14.69
CA LEU A 47 -12.67 0.79 -15.32
C LEU A 47 -12.33 0.93 -16.83
N PRO A 48 -13.09 0.28 -17.73
CA PRO A 48 -14.09 -0.75 -17.44
C PRO A 48 -13.48 -2.03 -16.81
N PRO A 49 -14.26 -2.84 -16.06
CA PRO A 49 -13.79 -4.13 -15.58
C PRO A 49 -13.46 -5.07 -16.74
N VAL A 50 -12.51 -5.98 -16.53
CA VAL A 50 -12.18 -7.03 -17.49
C VAL A 50 -12.27 -8.38 -16.80
N THR A 51 -12.80 -9.38 -17.51
CA THR A 51 -12.92 -10.77 -17.02
C THR A 51 -11.59 -11.50 -17.11
N VAL A 52 -10.83 -11.22 -18.18
CA VAL A 52 -9.49 -11.77 -18.40
C VAL A 52 -8.55 -10.63 -18.80
N ASN A 53 -7.39 -10.54 -18.16
CA ASN A 53 -6.35 -9.60 -18.52
C ASN A 53 -5.33 -10.25 -19.46
N MET A 54 -5.47 -9.96 -20.75
CA MET A 54 -4.61 -10.49 -21.82
C MET A 54 -3.31 -9.69 -22.01
N GLY A 55 -3.05 -8.65 -21.20
CA GLY A 55 -1.94 -7.72 -21.41
C GLY A 55 -1.12 -7.40 -20.16
N GLY A 56 0.21 -7.33 -20.37
CA GLY A 56 1.21 -6.84 -19.42
C GLY A 56 1.28 -7.56 -18.07
N ASP A 57 2.15 -7.09 -17.19
CA ASP A 57 2.26 -7.54 -15.78
C ASP A 57 1.84 -6.43 -14.79
N GLY A 58 1.35 -5.30 -15.30
CA GLY A 58 1.08 -4.10 -14.50
C GLY A 58 -0.34 -4.04 -13.95
N SER A 59 -0.48 -3.31 -12.85
CA SER A 59 -1.73 -2.72 -12.35
C SER A 59 -1.47 -1.25 -11.99
N TYR A 60 -2.48 -0.55 -11.48
CA TYR A 60 -2.38 0.86 -11.06
C TYR A 60 -3.14 1.08 -9.74
N GLY A 61 -2.76 2.12 -9.02
CA GLY A 61 -3.22 2.40 -7.66
C GLY A 61 -4.72 2.57 -7.56
N GLY A 62 -5.34 3.32 -8.46
CA GLY A 62 -6.80 3.50 -8.47
C GLY A 62 -7.60 2.19 -8.56
N ALA A 63 -7.10 1.17 -9.27
CA ALA A 63 -7.74 -0.14 -9.31
C ALA A 63 -7.53 -0.92 -8.00
N ALA A 64 -6.33 -0.87 -7.42
CA ALA A 64 -6.08 -1.50 -6.13
C ALA A 64 -6.89 -0.85 -5.01
N ALA A 65 -7.01 0.48 -5.00
CA ALA A 65 -7.84 1.24 -4.07
C ALA A 65 -9.31 0.84 -4.17
N ARG A 66 -9.86 0.71 -5.38
CA ARG A 66 -11.23 0.20 -5.58
C ARG A 66 -11.39 -1.23 -5.09
N TRP A 67 -10.41 -2.10 -5.36
CA TRP A 67 -10.45 -3.48 -4.88
C TRP A 67 -10.50 -3.54 -3.35
N ILE A 68 -9.52 -2.95 -2.65
CA ILE A 68 -9.43 -3.11 -1.18
C ILE A 68 -10.58 -2.43 -0.42
N THR A 69 -11.26 -1.47 -1.04
CA THR A 69 -12.45 -0.81 -0.48
C THR A 69 -13.77 -1.47 -0.87
N GLY A 70 -13.75 -2.53 -1.68
CA GLY A 70 -14.96 -3.16 -2.22
C GLY A 70 -15.76 -2.26 -3.18
N ARG A 71 -15.16 -1.17 -3.67
CA ARG A 71 -15.77 -0.21 -4.60
C ARG A 71 -15.50 -0.57 -6.06
N CYS A 72 -15.50 -1.88 -6.35
CA CYS A 72 -15.50 -2.38 -7.71
C CYS A 72 -16.83 -2.02 -8.40
N LYS A 73 -16.90 -2.16 -9.74
CA LYS A 73 -18.18 -1.95 -10.46
C LYS A 73 -19.24 -2.97 -10.02
N ASP A 74 -18.82 -4.22 -9.79
CA ASP A 74 -19.60 -5.21 -9.05
C ASP A 74 -19.32 -5.00 -7.55
N THR A 75 -20.31 -4.52 -6.82
CA THR A 75 -20.17 -4.18 -5.38
C THR A 75 -20.18 -5.41 -4.48
N THR A 76 -20.40 -6.61 -5.03
CA THR A 76 -20.40 -7.87 -4.27
C THR A 76 -19.01 -8.50 -4.15
N VAL A 77 -18.01 -7.91 -4.79
CA VAL A 77 -16.63 -8.41 -4.82
C VAL A 77 -15.60 -7.34 -4.44
N GLY A 78 -14.44 -7.81 -4.03
CA GLY A 78 -13.31 -6.97 -3.68
C GLY A 78 -13.31 -6.59 -2.21
N GLY A 79 -12.12 -6.60 -1.63
CA GLY A 79 -11.83 -6.30 -0.23
C GLY A 79 -10.50 -6.93 0.15
N VAL A 80 -10.30 -7.16 1.44
CA VAL A 80 -9.04 -7.66 1.99
C VAL A 80 -9.18 -9.10 2.48
N LEU A 81 -8.17 -9.92 2.18
CA LEU A 81 -7.98 -11.21 2.79
C LEU A 81 -6.60 -11.23 3.44
N HIS A 82 -6.51 -11.78 4.63
CA HIS A 82 -5.25 -11.94 5.35
C HIS A 82 -4.57 -13.27 5.01
N ARG A 83 -3.32 -13.45 5.46
CA ARG A 83 -2.52 -14.66 5.24
C ARG A 83 -3.04 -15.86 6.03
N GLU A 84 -4.15 -16.44 5.55
CA GLU A 84 -4.87 -17.55 6.18
C GLU A 84 -5.30 -18.61 5.16
N VAL A 85 -6.02 -19.63 5.62
CA VAL A 85 -6.64 -20.66 4.78
C VAL A 85 -8.12 -20.34 4.61
N PHE A 86 -8.58 -20.29 3.36
CA PHE A 86 -9.97 -20.04 3.01
C PHE A 86 -10.50 -21.23 2.19
N GLY A 87 -11.19 -22.17 2.83
CA GLY A 87 -11.65 -23.39 2.16
C GLY A 87 -10.49 -24.15 1.52
N GLN A 88 -10.49 -24.26 0.19
CA GLN A 88 -9.42 -24.92 -0.58
C GLN A 88 -8.20 -24.02 -0.89
N TRP A 89 -8.26 -22.73 -0.56
CA TRP A 89 -7.19 -21.77 -0.87
C TRP A 89 -6.31 -21.51 0.35
N ASP A 90 -5.09 -22.03 0.33
CA ASP A 90 -4.06 -21.69 1.33
C ASP A 90 -3.30 -20.43 0.91
N LEU A 91 -3.61 -19.29 1.55
CA LEU A 91 -2.96 -18.00 1.28
C LEU A 91 -1.88 -17.65 2.30
N ARG A 92 -1.54 -18.53 3.25
CA ARG A 92 -0.57 -18.26 4.32
C ARG A 92 0.80 -17.85 3.80
N THR A 93 1.18 -18.32 2.61
CA THR A 93 2.43 -17.98 1.93
C THR A 93 2.15 -17.31 0.59
N TYR A 94 2.94 -16.30 0.25
CA TYR A 94 2.90 -15.66 -1.07
C TYR A 94 3.24 -16.65 -2.20
N SER A 95 2.44 -16.64 -3.26
CA SER A 95 2.73 -17.39 -4.50
C SER A 95 2.75 -16.46 -5.72
N ILE A 96 3.91 -16.37 -6.35
CA ILE A 96 4.06 -15.67 -7.64
C ILE A 96 3.26 -16.34 -8.75
N GLN A 97 3.18 -17.68 -8.75
CA GLN A 97 2.41 -18.42 -9.75
C GLN A 97 0.92 -18.10 -9.64
N ARG A 98 0.37 -18.16 -8.41
CA ARG A 98 -1.00 -17.74 -8.14
C ARG A 98 -1.25 -16.29 -8.52
N SER A 99 -0.31 -15.40 -8.22
CA SER A 99 -0.42 -13.98 -8.65
C SER A 99 -0.54 -13.86 -10.16
N ARG A 100 0.23 -14.64 -10.92
CA ARG A 100 0.18 -14.63 -12.39
C ARG A 100 -1.14 -15.19 -12.90
N ASP A 101 -1.55 -16.36 -12.40
CA ASP A 101 -2.78 -17.04 -12.83
C ASP A 101 -4.01 -16.18 -12.53
N TRP A 102 -4.17 -15.73 -11.29
CA TRP A 102 -5.29 -14.87 -10.91
C TRP A 102 -5.13 -13.46 -11.47
N GLY A 103 -3.91 -12.99 -11.70
CA GLY A 103 -3.64 -11.73 -12.39
C GLY A 103 -4.16 -11.70 -13.83
N ARG A 104 -4.19 -12.86 -14.48
CA ARG A 104 -4.78 -13.06 -15.81
C ARG A 104 -6.29 -13.31 -15.71
N ASP A 105 -6.70 -14.26 -14.87
CA ASP A 105 -8.06 -14.82 -14.91
C ASP A 105 -9.03 -14.19 -13.88
N GLY A 106 -8.52 -13.35 -12.98
CA GLY A 106 -9.25 -12.79 -11.86
C GLY A 106 -9.17 -13.64 -10.58
N VAL A 107 -9.65 -13.07 -9.48
CA VAL A 107 -9.78 -13.79 -8.20
C VAL A 107 -10.96 -14.77 -8.32
N PRO A 108 -10.83 -16.03 -7.85
CA PRO A 108 -11.96 -16.95 -7.79
C PRO A 108 -13.18 -16.29 -7.13
N LEU A 109 -14.36 -16.39 -7.75
CA LEU A 109 -15.53 -15.60 -7.37
C LEU A 109 -15.90 -15.74 -5.88
N GLU A 110 -15.89 -16.97 -5.36
CA GLU A 110 -16.20 -17.22 -3.94
C GLU A 110 -15.21 -16.53 -3.00
N LEU A 111 -13.93 -16.49 -3.38
CA LEU A 111 -12.88 -15.81 -2.62
C LEU A 111 -13.00 -14.28 -2.76
N ALA A 112 -13.41 -13.79 -3.94
CA ALA A 112 -13.65 -12.37 -4.18
C ALA A 112 -14.85 -11.83 -3.38
N LYS A 113 -15.92 -12.63 -3.25
CA LYS A 113 -17.07 -12.35 -2.38
C LYS A 113 -16.70 -12.46 -0.90
N LEU A 114 -15.84 -13.41 -0.53
CA LEU A 114 -15.34 -13.52 0.83
C LEU A 114 -14.54 -12.28 1.21
N ALA A 115 -13.64 -11.81 0.33
CA ALA A 115 -12.88 -10.58 0.53
C ALA A 115 -13.79 -9.37 0.76
N ASN A 116 -14.93 -9.31 0.06
CA ASN A 116 -15.90 -8.22 0.22
C ASN A 116 -16.54 -8.16 1.61
N ARG A 117 -16.61 -9.27 2.35
CA ARG A 117 -17.08 -9.22 3.75
C ARG A 117 -16.11 -8.44 4.66
N ASN A 118 -14.87 -8.25 4.21
CA ASN A 118 -13.80 -7.53 4.89
C ASN A 118 -13.50 -6.17 4.21
N HIS A 119 -14.51 -5.44 3.72
CA HIS A 119 -14.34 -4.14 3.03
C HIS A 119 -14.26 -2.92 3.98
N GLY A 120 -13.75 -3.10 5.20
CA GLY A 120 -13.69 -2.04 6.23
C GLY A 120 -12.79 -0.86 5.87
N PHE A 121 -11.95 -0.99 4.84
CA PHE A 121 -10.97 0.02 4.47
C PHE A 121 -11.57 1.21 3.73
N ARG A 122 -10.84 2.32 3.81
CA ARG A 122 -11.09 3.57 3.09
C ARG A 122 -9.83 3.95 2.35
N CYS A 123 -10.01 4.39 1.12
CA CYS A 123 -8.94 4.97 0.30
C CYS A 123 -9.34 6.36 -0.15
N VAL A 124 -8.41 7.30 -0.01
CA VAL A 124 -8.54 8.67 -0.52
C VAL A 124 -7.29 9.01 -1.32
N GLN A 125 -7.49 9.65 -2.46
CA GLN A 125 -6.39 10.08 -3.30
C GLN A 125 -5.61 11.20 -2.61
N VAL A 126 -4.28 11.12 -2.66
CA VAL A 126 -3.37 12.11 -2.09
C VAL A 126 -2.59 12.74 -3.24
N THR A 127 -2.60 14.07 -3.31
CA THR A 127 -2.03 14.81 -4.45
C THR A 127 -1.06 15.91 -4.03
N SER A 128 -1.02 16.26 -2.75
CA SER A 128 -0.11 17.27 -2.21
C SER A 128 0.73 16.77 -1.03
N TRP A 129 1.87 17.42 -0.81
CA TRP A 129 2.73 17.14 0.35
C TRP A 129 2.00 17.32 1.68
N ALA A 130 1.15 18.36 1.79
CA ALA A 130 0.39 18.62 3.01
C ALA A 130 -0.60 17.48 3.31
N GLU A 131 -1.31 16.97 2.29
CA GLU A 131 -2.19 15.81 2.42
C GLU A 131 -1.42 14.54 2.81
N LEU A 132 -0.23 14.33 2.22
CA LEU A 132 0.64 13.21 2.57
C LEU A 132 1.05 13.28 4.04
N CYS A 133 1.60 14.41 4.51
CA CYS A 133 2.00 14.58 5.90
C CYS A 133 0.82 14.36 6.85
N ALA A 134 -0.32 15.00 6.57
CA ALA A 134 -1.54 14.86 7.37
C ALA A 134 -2.03 13.41 7.43
N SER A 135 -1.89 12.64 6.34
CA SER A 135 -2.21 11.21 6.28
C SER A 135 -1.25 10.36 7.12
N LEU A 136 0.06 10.58 6.99
CA LEU A 136 1.06 9.78 7.69
C LEU A 136 1.07 10.05 9.20
N GLU A 137 0.93 11.31 9.60
CA GLU A 137 0.95 11.72 11.01
C GLU A 137 -0.24 11.17 11.80
N ARG A 138 -1.42 11.09 11.19
CA ARG A 138 -2.60 10.41 11.77
C ARG A 138 -2.53 8.87 11.72
N GLY A 139 -1.47 8.30 11.15
CA GLY A 139 -1.29 6.85 11.02
C GLY A 139 -2.06 6.20 9.85
N SER A 140 -2.34 6.93 8.78
CA SER A 140 -2.88 6.40 7.53
C SER A 140 -1.78 6.36 6.46
N PRO A 141 -1.16 5.19 6.19
CA PRO A 141 -0.07 5.09 5.22
C PRO A 141 -0.56 5.40 3.80
N VAL A 142 0.34 5.84 2.93
CA VAL A 142 0.02 6.26 1.56
C VAL A 142 0.76 5.38 0.56
N ALA A 143 0.01 4.62 -0.24
CA ALA A 143 0.57 3.88 -1.37
C ALA A 143 0.79 4.85 -2.53
N ILE A 144 2.00 4.93 -3.07
CA ILE A 144 2.38 5.77 -4.20
C ILE A 144 2.67 4.87 -5.41
N CYS A 145 1.88 4.99 -6.47
CA CYS A 145 2.15 4.38 -7.77
C CYS A 145 2.70 5.46 -8.71
N SER A 146 3.97 5.34 -9.12
CA SER A 146 4.61 6.36 -9.96
C SER A 146 5.72 5.77 -10.84
N GLN A 147 6.20 6.58 -11.77
CA GLN A 147 7.41 6.31 -12.55
C GLN A 147 8.66 6.98 -11.97
N VAL A 148 8.55 7.64 -10.81
CA VAL A 148 9.73 8.20 -10.13
C VAL A 148 10.62 7.06 -9.64
N GLY A 149 11.88 7.07 -10.06
CA GLY A 149 12.88 6.14 -9.54
C GLY A 149 13.76 6.74 -8.45
N TYR A 150 14.36 5.85 -7.66
CA TYR A 150 15.14 6.17 -6.47
C TYR A 150 16.44 5.35 -6.44
N GLY A 151 17.54 6.04 -6.19
CA GLY A 151 18.91 5.52 -6.10
C GLY A 151 19.52 5.09 -7.44
N PRO A 152 20.85 4.99 -7.51
CA PRO A 152 21.51 4.23 -8.56
C PRO A 152 21.21 2.72 -8.41
N ILE A 153 21.61 1.91 -9.40
CA ILE A 153 21.60 0.44 -9.31
C ILE A 153 23.05 -0.02 -9.09
N PRO A 154 23.36 -0.78 -8.02
CA PRO A 154 22.47 -1.21 -6.94
C PRO A 154 22.00 -0.03 -6.06
N ARG A 155 20.81 -0.17 -5.46
CA ARG A 155 20.25 0.85 -4.55
C ARG A 155 21.05 0.83 -3.25
N VAL A 156 21.77 1.91 -2.95
CA VAL A 156 22.57 2.06 -1.74
C VAL A 156 22.10 3.33 -1.02
N ARG A 157 21.69 3.18 0.24
CA ARG A 157 21.29 4.30 1.09
C ARG A 157 22.52 5.15 1.43
N ASP A 158 22.35 6.46 1.50
CA ASP A 158 23.38 7.36 2.02
C ASP A 158 23.48 7.29 3.55
N ALA A 159 24.38 8.11 4.10
CA ALA A 159 24.61 8.29 5.54
C ALA A 159 23.40 8.77 6.36
N ASP A 160 22.25 9.04 5.75
CA ASP A 160 21.04 9.48 6.44
C ASP A 160 19.87 8.52 6.17
N GLY A 161 20.13 7.41 5.48
CA GLY A 161 19.13 6.42 5.08
C GLY A 161 18.38 6.77 3.78
N PHE A 162 18.83 7.78 3.03
CA PHE A 162 18.14 8.28 1.83
C PHE A 162 18.57 7.55 0.56
N LEU A 163 17.63 7.47 -0.40
CA LEU A 163 17.96 7.29 -1.80
C LEU A 163 17.70 8.60 -2.55
N SER A 164 18.68 9.04 -3.36
CA SER A 164 18.53 10.17 -4.26
C SER A 164 17.56 9.86 -5.40
N ARG A 165 17.15 10.88 -6.18
CA ARG A 165 16.46 10.66 -7.47
C ARG A 165 17.28 9.72 -8.36
N GLY A 166 16.59 8.76 -8.98
CA GLY A 166 17.17 7.80 -9.94
C GLY A 166 16.50 7.87 -11.32
N SER A 167 16.89 6.94 -12.20
CA SER A 167 16.25 6.74 -13.51
C SER A 167 14.78 6.33 -13.34
N ALA A 168 13.92 6.71 -14.30
CA ALA A 168 12.49 6.38 -14.25
C ALA A 168 12.25 4.88 -13.98
N TRP A 169 11.32 4.59 -13.06
CA TRP A 169 11.00 3.24 -12.63
C TRP A 169 9.52 3.16 -12.27
N SER A 170 8.73 2.51 -13.13
CA SER A 170 7.32 2.23 -12.87
C SER A 170 7.18 1.27 -11.70
N HIS A 171 6.84 1.80 -10.53
CA HIS A 171 6.74 1.03 -9.29
C HIS A 171 5.65 1.56 -8.37
N ALA A 172 5.29 0.73 -7.38
CA ALA A 172 4.42 1.12 -6.30
C ALA A 172 5.14 0.89 -4.97
N MET A 173 5.11 1.90 -4.11
CA MET A 173 5.76 1.90 -2.79
C MET A 173 4.79 2.40 -1.73
N LEU A 174 5.11 2.15 -0.46
CA LEU A 174 4.34 2.65 0.66
C LEU A 174 5.15 3.73 1.39
N CYS A 175 4.60 4.93 1.48
CA CYS A 175 5.00 5.90 2.50
C CYS A 175 4.27 5.56 3.79
N TYR A 176 5.00 5.29 4.86
CA TYR A 176 4.44 4.97 6.18
C TYR A 176 4.98 5.88 7.30
N ALA A 177 5.88 6.80 6.97
CA ALA A 177 6.44 7.77 7.91
C ALA A 177 6.88 9.05 7.18
N VAL A 178 6.90 10.17 7.92
CA VAL A 178 7.46 11.45 7.48
C VAL A 178 8.47 11.92 8.52
N ARG A 179 9.61 12.46 8.05
CA ARG A 179 10.67 13.03 8.89
C ARG A 179 10.76 14.54 8.64
N HIS A 180 10.39 15.32 9.63
CA HIS A 180 10.58 16.77 9.68
C HIS A 180 11.95 17.10 10.27
N ALA A 181 12.41 18.33 10.08
CA ALA A 181 13.67 18.78 10.69
C ALA A 181 13.67 18.68 12.22
N GLY A 182 12.50 18.83 12.87
CA GLY A 182 12.35 18.80 14.33
C GLY A 182 12.22 17.41 14.97
N ASN A 183 11.84 16.38 14.20
CA ASN A 183 11.76 14.97 14.65
C ASN A 183 12.62 14.03 13.82
N GLY A 184 13.56 14.59 13.06
CA GLY A 184 14.69 13.85 12.58
C GLY A 184 15.51 13.46 13.78
N GLY A 185 15.16 12.33 14.41
CA GLY A 185 16.09 11.57 15.23
C GLY A 185 17.41 11.36 14.47
N GLY A 186 18.42 10.82 15.16
CA GLY A 186 19.78 10.69 14.64
C GLY A 186 19.86 10.36 13.13
N ARG A 187 20.78 11.02 12.43
CA ARG A 187 21.23 10.57 11.11
C ARG A 187 21.55 9.09 11.23
N TRP A 188 20.74 8.25 10.59
CA TRP A 188 20.54 6.83 10.88
C TRP A 188 19.90 6.52 12.24
N PRO A 189 18.81 5.76 12.23
CA PRO A 189 18.64 4.78 13.28
C PRO A 189 18.94 3.38 12.72
N ASP A 190 19.68 2.58 13.49
CA ASP A 190 19.98 1.16 13.21
C ASP A 190 18.71 0.32 13.01
N ASP A 191 17.55 0.84 13.41
CA ASP A 191 16.24 0.22 13.30
C ASP A 191 15.53 0.49 11.96
N GLN A 192 16.12 1.27 11.03
CA GLN A 192 15.52 1.50 9.72
C GLN A 192 15.30 0.16 9.00
N PRO A 193 14.06 -0.27 8.72
CA PRO A 193 13.79 -1.61 8.23
C PRO A 193 14.50 -1.90 6.91
N GLU A 194 15.01 -3.11 6.76
CA GLU A 194 15.49 -3.62 5.47
C GLU A 194 14.41 -3.47 4.38
N GLY A 195 14.82 -3.05 3.19
CA GLY A 195 13.89 -2.77 2.08
C GLY A 195 13.15 -1.43 2.13
N SER A 196 13.34 -0.59 3.17
CA SER A 196 12.86 0.80 3.20
C SER A 196 13.90 1.82 2.69
N PHE A 197 13.56 3.10 2.57
CA PHE A 197 14.50 4.21 2.37
C PHE A 197 13.80 5.55 2.64
N TRP A 198 14.57 6.60 2.94
CA TRP A 198 14.07 7.97 2.93
C TRP A 198 14.20 8.59 1.55
N ALA A 199 13.27 9.46 1.19
CA ALA A 199 13.31 10.24 -0.05
C ALA A 199 13.11 11.72 0.27
N ALA A 200 13.74 12.59 -0.51
CA ALA A 200 13.56 14.02 -0.37
C ALA A 200 12.11 14.41 -0.71
N ARG A 201 11.59 15.43 -0.02
CA ARG A 201 10.25 15.98 -0.25
C ARG A 201 9.95 16.22 -1.74
N GLN A 202 10.88 16.86 -2.45
CA GLN A 202 10.74 17.18 -3.87
C GLN A 202 10.53 15.94 -4.75
N ASP A 203 11.15 14.80 -4.40
CA ASP A 203 11.03 13.56 -5.15
C ASP A 203 9.68 12.90 -4.93
N ILE A 204 9.19 12.96 -3.69
CA ILE A 204 7.85 12.50 -3.32
C ILE A 204 6.77 13.40 -3.95
N GLU A 205 6.93 14.72 -3.92
CA GLU A 205 6.01 15.65 -4.60
C GLU A 205 5.92 15.36 -6.11
N ALA A 206 7.05 15.06 -6.76
CA ALA A 206 7.05 14.64 -8.16
C ALA A 206 6.29 13.31 -8.40
N ALA A 207 6.25 12.42 -7.42
CA ALA A 207 5.45 11.19 -7.50
C ALA A 207 3.95 11.46 -7.25
N LEU A 208 3.63 12.30 -6.27
CA LEU A 208 2.24 12.72 -5.98
C LEU A 208 1.59 13.43 -7.18
N GLN A 209 2.36 14.26 -7.90
CA GLN A 209 1.90 14.96 -9.11
C GLN A 209 1.51 14.01 -10.26
N GLN A 210 1.92 12.74 -10.25
CA GLN A 210 1.47 11.74 -11.22
C GLN A 210 0.05 11.23 -10.94
N GLY A 211 -0.54 11.61 -9.80
CA GLY A 211 -1.97 11.46 -9.52
C GLY A 211 -2.43 10.04 -9.16
N ASP A 212 -1.53 9.11 -8.84
CA ASP A 212 -1.91 7.74 -8.47
C ASP A 212 -1.37 7.34 -7.08
N SER A 213 -1.59 8.22 -6.10
CA SER A 213 -1.24 8.00 -4.70
C SER A 213 -2.48 7.95 -3.81
N TRP A 214 -2.52 7.02 -2.86
CA TRP A 214 -3.72 6.67 -2.11
C TRP A 214 -3.41 6.45 -0.63
N ALA A 215 -3.99 7.29 0.23
CA ALA A 215 -4.04 7.07 1.66
C ALA A 215 -4.94 5.87 1.96
N ILE A 216 -4.48 4.97 2.83
CA ILE A 216 -5.16 3.75 3.23
C ILE A 216 -5.44 3.83 4.73
N GLY A 217 -6.68 3.57 5.14
CA GLY A 217 -7.06 3.53 6.55
C GLY A 217 -8.27 2.64 6.81
N THR A 218 -8.39 2.15 8.03
CA THR A 218 -9.62 1.52 8.56
C THR A 218 -10.68 2.57 8.89
N SER A 219 -10.26 3.79 9.26
CA SER A 219 -11.09 4.99 9.40
C SER A 219 -10.31 6.25 9.00
N LEU A 220 -11.02 7.28 8.55
CA LEU A 220 -10.45 8.59 8.17
C LEU A 220 -10.85 9.73 9.14
N GLU A 221 -11.35 9.37 10.32
CA GLU A 221 -11.76 10.31 11.36
C GLU A 221 -10.56 11.00 12.01
N TRP A 222 -10.67 12.27 12.42
CA TRP A 222 -9.60 12.95 13.17
C TRP A 222 -9.05 12.07 14.32
N ARG A 223 -7.72 12.05 14.48
CA ARG A 223 -7.03 11.34 15.57
C ARG A 223 -6.03 12.29 16.19
N ASP A 224 -5.98 12.33 17.52
CA ASP A 224 -4.96 13.06 18.26
C ASP A 224 -3.67 12.21 18.31
N LEU A 225 -3.10 11.98 17.14
CA LEU A 225 -1.83 11.31 16.93
C LEU A 225 -0.87 12.34 16.37
N ALA A 226 0.02 12.86 17.22
CA ALA A 226 1.06 13.80 16.86
C ALA A 226 2.41 13.09 16.81
N ASN A 227 2.64 12.33 15.74
CA ASN A 227 3.92 11.61 15.54
C ASN A 227 5.06 12.56 15.12
N ALA A 228 4.74 13.85 14.94
CA ALA A 228 5.71 14.90 14.66
C ALA A 228 6.77 15.09 15.75
N ASN A 229 6.66 14.42 16.91
CA ASN A 229 7.68 14.39 17.98
C ASN A 229 8.10 12.97 18.39
N TRP A 230 7.66 11.92 17.68
CA TRP A 230 8.09 10.54 17.96
C TRP A 230 9.57 10.40 17.57
N GLY A 231 10.45 10.39 18.56
CA GLY A 231 11.91 10.38 18.37
C GLY A 231 12.72 11.17 19.40
N ILE A 232 12.08 11.80 20.39
CA ILE A 232 12.77 12.47 21.50
C ILE A 232 12.19 11.98 22.83
N GLN A 233 12.76 10.92 23.38
CA GLN A 233 12.90 10.70 24.83
C GLN A 233 14.26 10.08 25.10
#